data_AF-A0A9Q9MGV6-F1
#
_entry.id   AF-A0A9Q9MGV6-F1
#
_cell.length_a   1.000
_cell.length_b   1.000
_cell.length_c   1.000
_cell.angle_alpha   90.00
_cell.angle_beta   90.00
_cell.angle_gamma   90.00
#
_symmetry.space_group_name_H-M   'P 1'
#
loop_
_entity.id
_entity.type
_entity.pdbx_description
1 polymer ?
#
loop_
_entity_poly.entity_id
_entity_poly.type
_entity_poly.pdbx_seq_one_letter_code
_entity_poly.pdbx_strand_id
1 'polypeptide(L)'
;MRPRSPLLPRGLGRLRPGRRRVAYAAPKAAIDFAAVQDRAVRHAAGEFDAWAALTAAHPGTRPLSDFDGQGDWLAQPAVQAVATAAATQRHPYFTFQFLLADPVVTLADGRDAHLAQAAAHALSTYVCITLTGDWLSEETGDRGADEHALALSSYLESVAPDTLVVRVRCHARAGKTRPGK
;
A
#
# COMPACT_ATOMS: atom_id res chain seq x y z
N MET A 1 -8.29 -46.43 31.41
CA MET A 1 -8.24 -45.97 30.01
C MET A 1 -9.41 -45.02 29.77
N ARG A 2 -9.15 -43.74 29.46
CA ARG A 2 -10.18 -42.77 29.03
C ARG A 2 -9.93 -42.42 27.57
N PRO A 3 -10.96 -42.27 26.72
CA PRO A 3 -10.79 -41.89 25.32
C PRO A 3 -10.32 -40.44 25.22
N ARG A 4 -9.31 -40.19 24.38
CA ARG A 4 -8.83 -38.84 24.03
C ARG A 4 -9.89 -38.17 23.14
N SER A 5 -10.42 -37.04 23.59
CA SER A 5 -11.26 -36.15 22.78
C SER A 5 -10.50 -35.68 21.53
N PRO A 6 -11.14 -35.60 20.35
CA PRO A 6 -10.50 -35.03 19.17
C PRO A 6 -10.29 -33.52 19.38
N LEU A 7 -9.07 -33.08 19.11
CA LEU A 7 -8.71 -31.66 19.05
C LEU A 7 -9.48 -31.02 17.89
N LEU A 8 -10.58 -30.35 18.20
CA LEU A 8 -11.26 -29.48 17.24
C LEU A 8 -10.29 -28.34 16.86
N PRO A 9 -10.10 -28.04 15.55
CA PRO A 9 -9.28 -26.90 15.14
C PRO A 9 -9.96 -25.61 15.61
N ARG A 10 -9.38 -25.00 16.65
CA ARG A 10 -9.72 -23.65 17.09
C ARG A 10 -9.27 -22.69 15.98
N GLY A 11 -10.18 -22.17 15.18
CA GLY A 11 -9.84 -21.09 14.25
C GLY A 11 -10.86 -20.68 13.19
N LEU A 12 -11.84 -21.51 12.83
CA LEU A 12 -12.72 -21.22 11.67
C LEU A 12 -14.14 -20.73 12.04
N GLY A 13 -14.46 -20.64 13.33
CA GLY A 13 -15.84 -20.44 13.82
C GLY A 13 -16.37 -19.01 13.92
N ARG A 14 -15.70 -17.98 13.36
CA ARG A 14 -16.23 -16.59 13.36
C ARG A 14 -16.22 -15.97 11.97
N LEU A 15 -16.84 -16.64 11.02
CA LEU A 15 -17.13 -16.08 9.70
C LEU A 15 -18.53 -15.45 9.75
N ARG A 16 -18.61 -14.12 9.88
CA ARG A 16 -19.86 -13.38 9.65
C ARG A 16 -20.17 -13.43 8.14
N PRO A 17 -21.36 -13.88 7.71
CA PRO A 17 -21.76 -13.79 6.32
C PRO A 17 -22.03 -12.32 5.95
N GLY A 18 -21.57 -11.87 4.77
CA GLY A 18 -22.00 -10.58 4.18
C GLY A 18 -20.92 -9.55 3.86
N ARG A 19 -19.66 -9.76 4.22
CA ARG A 19 -18.53 -9.03 3.60
C ARG A 19 -17.61 -10.06 2.98
N ARG A 20 -17.52 -10.10 1.65
CA ARG A 20 -16.45 -10.84 0.96
C ARG A 20 -15.12 -10.29 1.48
N ARG A 21 -14.54 -10.97 2.47
CA ARG A 21 -13.17 -10.72 2.87
C ARG A 21 -12.34 -11.15 1.67
N VAL A 22 -11.58 -10.22 1.09
CA VAL A 22 -10.49 -10.58 0.16
C VAL A 22 -9.68 -11.64 0.90
N ALA A 23 -9.60 -12.85 0.34
CA ALA A 23 -8.81 -13.90 0.94
C ALA A 23 -7.39 -13.35 1.08
N TYR A 24 -6.86 -13.32 2.31
CA TYR A 24 -5.49 -12.87 2.54
C TYR A 24 -4.48 -13.81 1.88
N ALA A 25 -4.89 -15.03 1.53
CA ALA A 25 -4.16 -16.00 0.74
C ALA A 25 -5.12 -16.69 -0.24
N ALA A 26 -4.75 -16.83 -1.51
CA ALA A 26 -5.50 -17.57 -2.51
C ALA A 26 -4.56 -18.10 -3.61
N PRO A 27 -4.95 -19.15 -4.35
CA PRO A 27 -4.26 -19.50 -5.59
C PRO A 27 -4.21 -18.29 -6.53
N LYS A 28 -3.09 -18.08 -7.22
CA LYS A 28 -2.90 -16.98 -8.18
C LYS A 28 -4.09 -16.86 -9.15
N ALA A 29 -4.58 -17.97 -9.69
CA ALA A 29 -5.70 -18.03 -10.64
C ALA A 29 -7.03 -17.50 -10.07
N ALA A 30 -7.18 -17.43 -8.75
CA ALA A 30 -8.39 -16.92 -8.10
C ALA A 30 -8.33 -15.40 -7.82
N ILE A 31 -7.21 -14.74 -8.16
CA ILE A 31 -7.00 -13.31 -7.96
C ILE A 31 -7.08 -12.60 -9.30
N ASP A 32 -7.99 -11.63 -9.41
CA ASP A 32 -8.07 -10.74 -10.57
C ASP A 32 -7.11 -9.56 -10.40
N PHE A 33 -5.87 -9.74 -10.86
CA PHE A 33 -4.83 -8.70 -10.77
C PHE A 33 -5.13 -7.48 -11.64
N ALA A 34 -5.82 -7.66 -12.77
CA ALA A 34 -6.24 -6.56 -13.62
C ALA A 34 -7.22 -5.66 -12.86
N ALA A 35 -8.22 -6.24 -12.20
CA ALA A 35 -9.14 -5.47 -11.35
C ALA A 35 -8.45 -4.78 -10.17
N VAL A 36 -7.37 -5.37 -9.63
CA VAL A 36 -6.55 -4.73 -8.58
C VAL A 36 -5.83 -3.50 -9.12
N GLN A 37 -5.17 -3.61 -10.28
CA GLN A 37 -4.50 -2.48 -10.96
C GLN A 37 -5.51 -1.38 -11.31
N ASP A 38 -6.62 -1.73 -11.94
CA ASP A 38 -7.71 -0.82 -12.27
C ASP A 38 -8.23 -0.03 -11.05
N ARG A 39 -8.37 -0.71 -9.92
CA ARG A 39 -8.79 -0.07 -8.68
C ARG A 39 -7.72 0.90 -8.16
N ALA A 40 -6.44 0.53 -8.25
CA ALA A 40 -5.34 1.40 -7.84
C ALA A 40 -5.30 2.67 -8.71
N VAL A 41 -5.41 2.53 -10.03
CA VAL A 41 -5.46 3.65 -10.99
C VAL A 41 -6.65 4.56 -10.72
N ARG A 42 -7.85 4.02 -10.49
CA ARG A 42 -9.02 4.85 -10.15
C ARG A 42 -8.87 5.58 -8.83
N HIS A 43 -8.21 4.97 -7.84
CA HIS A 43 -7.94 5.62 -6.56
C HIS A 43 -6.94 6.77 -6.73
N ALA A 44 -5.84 6.53 -7.44
CA ALA A 44 -4.82 7.53 -7.77
C ALA A 44 -5.40 8.70 -8.58
N ALA A 45 -6.31 8.44 -9.51
CA ALA A 45 -7.04 9.49 -10.21
C ALA A 45 -7.83 10.39 -9.25
N GLY A 46 -8.61 9.78 -8.34
CA GLY A 46 -9.36 10.55 -7.35
C GLY A 46 -8.46 11.29 -6.34
N GLU A 47 -7.31 10.72 -5.99
CA GLU A 47 -6.28 11.36 -5.16
C GLU A 47 -5.72 12.60 -5.84
N PHE A 48 -5.29 12.48 -7.10
CA PHE A 48 -4.77 13.58 -7.88
C PHE A 48 -5.82 14.69 -8.07
N ASP A 49 -7.04 14.32 -8.46
CA ASP A 49 -8.12 15.28 -8.69
C ASP A 49 -8.48 16.04 -7.39
N ALA A 50 -8.48 15.36 -6.24
CA ALA A 50 -8.70 15.98 -4.94
C ALA A 50 -7.57 16.94 -4.53
N TRP A 51 -6.31 16.56 -4.79
CA TRP A 51 -5.16 17.43 -4.55
C TRP A 51 -5.18 18.67 -5.46
N ALA A 52 -5.51 18.50 -6.73
CA ALA A 52 -5.63 19.61 -7.68
C ALA A 52 -6.72 20.61 -7.23
N ALA A 53 -7.88 20.12 -6.79
CA ALA A 53 -8.94 20.97 -6.25
C ALA A 53 -8.49 21.75 -4.99
N LEU A 54 -7.74 21.09 -4.11
CA LEU A 54 -7.25 21.69 -2.87
C LEU A 54 -6.19 22.77 -3.12
N THR A 55 -5.23 22.49 -4.01
CA THR A 55 -4.18 23.45 -4.38
C THR A 55 -4.71 24.61 -5.21
N ALA A 56 -5.79 24.42 -5.98
CA ALA A 56 -6.50 25.52 -6.62
C ALA A 56 -7.15 26.47 -5.59
N ALA A 57 -7.69 25.94 -4.49
CA ALA A 57 -8.25 26.74 -3.39
C ALA A 57 -7.17 27.41 -2.51
N HIS A 58 -5.97 26.84 -2.49
CA HIS A 58 -4.82 27.30 -1.70
C HIS A 58 -3.56 27.39 -2.57
N PRO A 59 -3.49 28.36 -3.51
CA PRO A 59 -2.37 28.48 -4.43
C PRO A 59 -1.06 28.80 -3.69
N GLY A 60 0.07 28.40 -4.27
CA GLY A 60 1.39 28.67 -3.71
C GLY A 60 1.83 27.69 -2.62
N THR A 61 1.21 26.51 -2.53
CA THR A 61 1.69 25.44 -1.66
C THR A 61 3.07 24.96 -2.15
N ARG A 62 4.04 24.93 -1.24
CA ARG A 62 5.46 24.59 -1.49
C ARG A 62 5.85 23.25 -0.85
N PRO A 63 6.83 22.53 -1.44
CA PRO A 63 7.30 21.27 -0.88
C PRO A 63 8.04 21.46 0.46
N LEU A 64 8.12 20.42 1.26
CA LEU A 64 8.79 20.38 2.57
C LEU A 64 10.27 20.79 2.47
N SER A 65 10.92 20.50 1.34
CA SER A 65 12.32 20.88 1.09
C SER A 65 12.57 22.38 1.13
N ASP A 66 11.53 23.21 0.98
CA ASP A 66 11.63 24.67 1.01
C ASP A 66 11.60 25.24 2.45
N PHE A 67 11.53 24.39 3.46
CA PHE A 67 11.41 24.76 4.87
C PHE A 67 12.48 24.08 5.72
N ASP A 68 12.95 24.78 6.76
CA ASP A 68 13.95 24.25 7.71
C ASP A 68 13.38 23.19 8.66
N GLY A 69 12.07 22.91 8.59
CA GLY A 69 11.40 21.90 9.40
C GLY A 69 9.93 21.68 9.06
N GLN A 70 9.34 20.62 9.62
CA GLN A 70 7.95 20.22 9.32
C GLN A 70 6.89 21.20 9.84
N GLY A 71 7.20 22.05 10.82
CA GLY A 71 6.21 22.93 11.45
C GLY A 71 5.57 23.92 10.48
N ASP A 72 6.38 24.74 9.82
CA ASP A 72 5.90 25.75 8.86
C ASP A 72 5.33 25.10 7.59
N TRP A 73 5.89 23.97 7.17
CA TRP A 73 5.35 23.20 6.06
C TRP A 73 3.95 22.65 6.36
N LEU A 74 3.72 22.08 7.55
CA LEU A 74 2.41 21.59 8.01
C LEU A 74 1.40 22.73 8.24
N ALA A 75 1.88 23.96 8.49
CA ALA A 75 1.03 25.14 8.64
C ALA A 75 0.44 25.63 7.30
N GLN A 76 0.93 25.14 6.16
CA GLN A 76 0.35 25.46 4.86
C GLN A 76 -1.08 24.88 4.76
N PRO A 77 -2.09 25.67 4.35
CA PRO A 77 -3.49 25.23 4.38
C PRO A 77 -3.77 23.91 3.64
N ALA A 78 -3.22 23.74 2.43
CA ALA A 78 -3.40 22.51 1.66
C ALA A 78 -2.74 21.29 2.34
N VAL A 79 -1.52 21.46 2.85
CA VAL A 79 -0.80 20.39 3.55
C VAL A 79 -1.55 20.00 4.84
N GLN A 80 -2.00 20.98 5.61
CA GLN A 80 -2.77 20.76 6.83
C GLN A 80 -4.08 20.03 6.57
N ALA A 81 -4.78 20.39 5.49
CA ALA A 81 -6.02 19.74 5.08
C ALA A 81 -5.80 18.27 4.69
N VAL A 82 -4.76 17.96 3.91
CA VAL A 82 -4.36 16.58 3.59
C VAL A 82 -3.99 15.82 4.86
N ALA A 83 -3.15 16.38 5.73
CA ALA A 83 -2.72 15.73 6.97
C ALA A 83 -3.92 15.43 7.89
N THR A 84 -4.85 16.38 8.02
CA THR A 84 -6.07 16.20 8.83
C THR A 84 -6.98 15.13 8.22
N ALA A 85 -7.16 15.14 6.91
CA ALA A 85 -7.93 14.14 6.19
C ALA A 85 -7.34 12.72 6.35
N ALA A 86 -6.02 12.61 6.21
CA ALA A 86 -5.27 11.37 6.39
C ALA A 86 -5.34 10.84 7.83
N ALA A 87 -5.16 11.72 8.83
CA ALA A 87 -5.22 11.35 10.24
C ALA A 87 -6.62 10.91 10.68
N THR A 88 -7.67 11.54 10.16
CA THR A 88 -9.07 11.23 10.50
C THR A 88 -9.66 10.10 9.67
N GLN A 89 -9.01 9.71 8.56
CA GLN A 89 -9.49 8.72 7.58
C GLN A 89 -10.90 9.02 7.05
N ARG A 90 -11.28 10.30 7.03
CA ARG A 90 -12.61 10.75 6.57
C ARG A 90 -12.66 11.08 5.08
N HIS A 91 -11.51 11.31 4.46
CA HIS A 91 -11.43 11.55 3.03
C HIS A 91 -11.20 10.24 2.28
N PRO A 92 -11.91 9.98 1.17
CA PRO A 92 -11.80 8.72 0.44
C PRO A 92 -10.44 8.50 -0.23
N TYR A 93 -9.63 9.56 -0.44
CA TYR A 93 -8.37 9.50 -1.18
C TYR A 93 -7.13 9.85 -0.37
N PHE A 94 -7.24 10.68 0.67
CA PHE A 94 -6.06 11.04 1.47
C PHE A 94 -5.86 10.02 2.57
N THR A 95 -5.00 9.05 2.30
CA THR A 95 -4.71 7.94 3.20
C THR A 95 -3.55 8.25 4.15
N PHE A 96 -3.27 7.33 5.07
CA PHE A 96 -2.16 7.45 6.03
C PHE A 96 -0.78 7.67 5.36
N GLN A 97 -0.62 7.32 4.07
CA GLN A 97 0.61 7.58 3.32
C GLN A 97 1.01 9.06 3.36
N PHE A 98 0.06 9.99 3.30
CA PHE A 98 0.34 11.43 3.35
C PHE A 98 0.74 11.96 4.74
N LEU A 99 0.77 11.11 5.77
CA LEU A 99 1.43 11.45 7.03
C LEU A 99 2.94 11.18 6.97
N LEU A 100 3.39 10.41 5.97
CA LEU A 100 4.77 9.98 5.81
C LEU A 100 5.42 10.57 4.54
N ALA A 101 4.61 11.08 3.60
CA ALA A 101 5.05 11.60 2.32
C ALA A 101 4.54 13.03 2.10
N ASP A 102 5.35 13.85 1.43
CA ASP A 102 4.95 15.20 1.02
C ASP A 102 4.03 15.13 -0.20
N PRO A 103 2.76 15.55 -0.12
CA PRO A 103 1.84 15.53 -1.25
C PRO A 103 2.29 16.41 -2.41
N VAL A 104 3.03 17.49 -2.15
CA VAL A 104 3.53 18.40 -3.20
C VAL A 104 4.52 17.66 -4.08
N VAL A 105 5.48 16.97 -3.48
CA VAL A 105 6.47 16.16 -4.20
C VAL A 105 5.82 14.93 -4.83
N THR A 106 4.97 14.23 -4.07
CA THR A 106 4.32 12.97 -4.51
C THR A 106 3.48 13.15 -5.79
N LEU A 107 2.91 14.34 -5.98
CA LEU A 107 1.98 14.63 -7.08
C LEU A 107 2.57 15.63 -8.10
N ALA A 108 3.86 15.97 -7.99
CA ALA A 108 4.53 16.98 -8.82
C ALA A 108 4.63 16.58 -10.30
N ASP A 109 4.87 15.30 -10.59
CA ASP A 109 5.09 14.78 -11.95
C ASP A 109 3.81 14.73 -12.80
N GLY A 110 2.68 15.13 -12.21
CA GLY A 110 1.40 15.23 -12.89
C GLY A 110 0.59 13.94 -12.89
N ARG A 111 -0.60 14.03 -13.47
CA ARG A 111 -1.65 13.01 -13.35
C ARG A 111 -1.22 11.70 -13.97
N ASP A 112 -0.73 11.72 -15.20
CA ASP A 112 -0.43 10.50 -15.94
C ASP A 112 0.73 9.71 -15.30
N ALA A 113 1.75 10.40 -14.80
CA ALA A 113 2.85 9.78 -14.05
C ALA A 113 2.34 9.12 -12.75
N HIS A 114 1.50 9.83 -11.99
CA HIS A 114 0.92 9.30 -10.77
C HIS A 114 0.02 8.07 -11.01
N LEU A 115 -0.78 8.07 -12.09
CA LEU A 115 -1.60 6.94 -12.49
C LEU A 115 -0.74 5.73 -12.92
N ALA A 116 0.31 5.97 -13.71
CA ALA A 116 1.24 4.94 -14.14
C ALA A 116 1.98 4.30 -12.95
N GLN A 117 2.42 5.12 -12.00
CA GLN A 117 3.05 4.64 -10.76
C GLN A 117 2.05 3.80 -9.94
N ALA A 118 0.81 4.26 -9.77
CA ALA A 118 -0.20 3.49 -9.05
C ALA A 118 -0.49 2.11 -9.70
N ALA A 119 -0.47 2.02 -11.03
CA ALA A 119 -0.61 0.76 -11.75
C ALA A 119 0.59 -0.17 -11.48
N ALA A 120 1.82 0.34 -11.61
CA ALA A 120 3.03 -0.43 -11.37
C ALA A 120 3.12 -0.95 -9.92
N HIS A 121 2.71 -0.12 -8.96
CA HIS A 121 2.76 -0.43 -7.54
C HIS A 121 1.55 -1.22 -7.02
N ALA A 122 0.50 -1.41 -7.82
CA ALA A 122 -0.75 -2.05 -7.36
C ALA A 122 -0.54 -3.45 -6.76
N LEU A 123 0.48 -4.16 -7.26
CA LEU A 123 0.78 -5.54 -6.87
C LEU A 123 1.86 -5.64 -5.78
N SER A 124 2.48 -4.52 -5.39
CA SER A 124 3.53 -4.44 -4.34
C SER A 124 3.13 -5.03 -2.98
N THR A 125 1.83 -5.24 -2.75
CA THR A 125 1.30 -5.82 -1.51
C THR A 125 1.06 -7.32 -1.57
N TYR A 126 1.46 -8.00 -2.64
CA TYR A 126 1.28 -9.46 -2.81
C TYR A 126 2.62 -10.19 -2.76
N VAL A 127 2.69 -11.29 -2.02
CA VAL A 127 3.90 -12.13 -1.93
C VAL A 127 3.53 -13.59 -2.13
N CYS A 128 4.43 -14.37 -2.74
CA CYS A 128 4.28 -15.81 -2.80
C CYS A 128 4.86 -16.45 -1.54
N ILE A 129 4.12 -17.41 -0.98
CA ILE A 129 4.55 -18.17 0.18
C ILE A 129 4.47 -19.66 -0.17
N THR A 130 5.50 -20.43 0.18
CA THR A 130 5.46 -21.88 0.05
C THR A 130 4.38 -22.47 0.97
N LEU A 131 4.02 -23.74 0.74
CA LEU A 131 3.14 -24.47 1.67
C LEU A 131 3.73 -24.60 3.08
N THR A 132 5.06 -24.47 3.23
CA THR A 132 5.78 -24.48 4.51
C THR A 132 5.86 -23.11 5.18
N GLY A 133 5.40 -22.03 4.53
CA GLY A 133 5.42 -20.68 5.08
C GLY A 133 6.64 -19.85 4.70
N ASP A 134 7.50 -20.35 3.81
CA ASP A 134 8.70 -19.66 3.35
C ASP A 134 8.35 -18.62 2.29
N TRP A 135 8.96 -17.44 2.39
CA TRP A 135 8.76 -16.36 1.43
C TRP A 135 9.57 -16.66 0.18
N LEU A 136 8.91 -16.63 -0.97
CA LEU A 136 9.56 -16.87 -2.26
C LEU A 136 9.87 -15.57 -3.03
N SER A 137 9.49 -14.41 -2.49
CA SER A 137 9.81 -13.11 -3.10
C SER A 137 11.32 -12.88 -3.06
N GLU A 138 11.90 -12.51 -4.20
CA GLU A 138 13.29 -12.07 -4.30
C GLU A 138 13.55 -10.93 -3.28
N GLU A 139 14.61 -11.04 -2.49
CA GLU A 139 15.02 -9.98 -1.57
C GLU A 139 15.49 -8.78 -2.40
N THR A 140 14.59 -7.80 -2.54
CA THR A 140 14.72 -6.68 -3.48
C THR A 140 14.69 -5.35 -2.75
N GLY A 141 14.89 -5.38 -1.43
CA GLY A 141 14.84 -4.19 -0.57
C GLY A 141 15.91 -3.14 -0.88
N ASP A 142 16.99 -3.54 -1.57
CA ASP A 142 18.05 -2.62 -2.02
C ASP A 142 17.72 -1.94 -3.36
N ARG A 143 16.67 -2.42 -4.06
CA ARG A 143 16.17 -1.79 -5.30
C ARG A 143 15.23 -0.65 -4.92
N GLY A 144 15.25 0.44 -5.68
CA GLY A 144 14.29 1.53 -5.50
C GLY A 144 12.85 1.01 -5.56
N ALA A 145 11.90 1.76 -4.98
CA ALA A 145 10.50 1.31 -4.86
C ALA A 145 9.86 0.92 -6.22
N ASP A 146 10.20 1.63 -7.30
CA ASP A 146 9.69 1.35 -8.64
C ASP A 146 10.27 0.06 -9.23
N GLU A 147 11.58 -0.14 -9.12
CA GLU A 147 12.24 -1.37 -9.55
C GLU A 147 11.75 -2.59 -8.76
N HIS A 148 11.52 -2.41 -7.47
CA HIS A 148 10.90 -3.42 -6.61
C HIS A 148 9.50 -3.81 -7.10
N ALA A 149 8.65 -2.82 -7.40
CA ALA A 149 7.29 -3.05 -7.88
C ALA A 149 7.25 -3.78 -9.24
N LEU A 150 8.17 -3.43 -10.16
CA LEU A 150 8.32 -4.11 -11.45
C LEU A 150 8.81 -5.55 -11.29
N ALA A 151 9.83 -5.77 -10.45
CA ALA A 151 10.36 -7.10 -10.18
C ALA A 151 9.28 -8.03 -9.60
N LEU A 152 8.47 -7.53 -8.66
CA LEU A 152 7.39 -8.30 -8.07
C LEU A 152 6.27 -8.63 -9.07
N SER A 153 5.91 -7.68 -9.93
CA SER A 153 4.89 -7.90 -10.97
C SER A 153 5.35 -9.00 -11.95
N SER A 154 6.58 -8.90 -12.46
CA SER A 154 7.19 -9.93 -13.32
C SER A 154 7.25 -11.29 -12.61
N TYR A 155 7.62 -11.30 -11.34
CA TYR A 155 7.63 -12.52 -10.54
C TYR A 155 6.24 -13.15 -10.41
N LEU A 156 5.21 -12.38 -10.06
CA LEU A 156 3.82 -12.85 -9.98
C LEU A 156 3.31 -13.36 -11.33
N GLU A 157 3.75 -12.80 -12.46
CA GLU A 157 3.44 -13.30 -13.80
C GLU A 157 4.04 -14.67 -14.07
N SER A 158 5.28 -14.92 -13.60
CA SER A 158 6.00 -16.17 -13.85
C SER A 158 5.57 -17.39 -13.01
N VAL A 159 4.99 -17.19 -11.82
CA VAL A 159 4.60 -18.32 -10.95
C VAL A 159 3.37 -19.08 -11.46
N ALA A 160 3.27 -20.36 -11.11
CA ALA A 160 2.19 -21.23 -11.55
C ALA A 160 0.79 -20.76 -11.05
N PRO A 161 -0.29 -20.96 -11.82
CA PRO A 161 -1.63 -20.48 -11.45
C PRO A 161 -2.20 -21.01 -10.13
N ASP A 162 -1.74 -22.17 -9.67
CA ASP A 162 -2.12 -22.81 -8.41
C ASP A 162 -1.25 -22.38 -7.21
N THR A 163 -0.19 -21.58 -7.45
CA THR A 163 0.68 -21.03 -6.41
C THR A 163 -0.13 -20.17 -5.46
N LEU A 164 0.04 -20.39 -4.15
CA LEU A 164 -0.56 -19.57 -3.11
C LEU A 164 0.11 -18.20 -3.05
N VAL A 165 -0.67 -17.16 -3.31
CA VAL A 165 -0.28 -15.76 -3.18
C VAL A 165 -1.00 -15.16 -1.98
N VAL A 166 -0.26 -14.39 -1.19
CA VAL A 166 -0.72 -13.76 0.05
C VAL A 166 -0.64 -12.25 -0.09
N ARG A 167 -1.71 -11.55 0.29
CA ARG A 167 -1.67 -10.10 0.42
C ARG A 167 -1.13 -9.72 1.79
N VAL A 168 0.03 -9.08 1.81
CA VAL A 168 0.70 -8.58 3.01
C VAL A 168 0.43 -7.10 3.23
N ARG A 169 0.37 -6.71 4.50
CA ARG A 169 0.49 -5.30 4.90
C ARG A 169 1.93 -5.05 5.29
N CYS A 170 2.71 -4.53 4.37
CA CYS A 170 4.05 -4.06 4.70
C CYS A 170 3.92 -2.76 5.49
N HIS A 171 4.12 -2.82 6.80
CA HIS A 171 4.51 -1.64 7.56
C HIS A 171 6.03 -1.64 7.50
N ALA A 172 6.63 -0.67 6.80
CA ALA A 172 8.06 -0.46 6.86
C ALA A 172 8.43 -0.30 8.34
N ARG A 173 9.16 -1.29 8.90
CA ARG A 173 9.83 -1.10 10.17
C ARG A 173 10.93 -0.08 9.89
N ALA A 174 10.76 1.15 10.36
CA ALA A 174 11.89 2.05 10.50
C ALA A 174 12.92 1.35 11.41
N GLY A 175 13.96 0.79 10.80
CA GLY A 175 15.06 0.18 11.52
C GLY A 175 15.72 1.25 12.37
N LYS A 176 15.46 1.25 13.68
CA LYS A 176 16.33 1.95 14.62
C LYS A 176 17.65 1.19 14.65
N THR A 177 18.59 1.58 13.80
CA THR A 177 20.00 1.32 14.04
C THR A 177 20.36 1.98 15.36
N ARG A 178 20.49 1.17 16.42
CA ARG A 178 21.15 1.63 17.64
C ARG A 178 22.61 1.90 17.26
N PRO A 179 23.15 3.10 17.54
CA PRO A 179 24.60 3.27 17.46
C PRO A 179 25.23 2.35 18.51
N GLY A 180 26.15 1.49 18.05
CA GLY A 180 26.96 0.67 18.93
C GLY A 180 27.73 1.56 19.91
N LYS A 181 27.73 1.15 21.17
CA LYS A 181 28.67 1.63 22.18
C LYS A 181 30.00 0.92 22.00
#